data_AF-A0A250JIZ3-F1
#
_entry.id   AF-A0A250JIZ3-F1
#
_cell.length_a   1.000
_cell.length_b   1.000
_cell.length_c   1.000
_cell.angle_alpha   90.00
_cell.angle_beta   90.00
_cell.angle_gamma   90.00
#
_symmetry.space_group_name_H-M   'P 1'
#
loop_
_entity.id
_entity.type
_entity.pdbx_description
1 polymer ?
#
loop_
_entity_poly.entity_id
_entity_poly.type
_entity_poly.pdbx_seq_one_letter_code
_entity_poly.pdbx_strand_id
1 'polypeptide(L)'
;MTRLSRHLLPLLPVLAWAGIAPAAPSTPQARLRAESEERARTEITDLLRTLCPEQCVLVSVEARVEEEAVGGAAPGFESLSTSASLPTLRSVSARVLTDSQLPGPFRTRLKDLVAQRLKTVSAQPTVEMESVAFPPRNAPHLEAPPREAKPPPPSATPTPPPENEPEPKPEVPLSQRAEERLLEAAPLLAVAALLALTVLVLGVLLVVATRRASPPPGLEYGPELPLPPLEPAPAAPPAPTEYPSQRAGRLERTLREERSVRNAVVREALARGELRQVALWTREMGEFLLEDLRGDPALSASLVGLAAELGRVPSVDEGARASALYDLEGRTIASRLTQAEGSVEMAFAFLEGVRPERFASACLGLAPGAREVALRFAPSALRSTALQSLNSAQRRELALGLARQPELSTRYALAVADELRTQLAESTGGVSQLERVLGEVLDTLSMADQDRLVERLRQEGSEKLASSLVTESTLVNAPVEVLGAALLRLPAAQVVTYLSGAEGSLREQLLNACPASLQRELREELGMRGGGRPEEFTGARRELLACVKDEMIRRGLSTSQNGARAGRAN
;
A
#
# COMPACT_ATOMS: atom_id res chain seq x y z
N MET A 1 67.42 30.63 18.95
CA MET A 1 66.91 32.00 19.20
C MET A 1 65.87 32.31 18.11
N THR A 2 64.57 32.18 18.39
CA THR A 2 63.64 33.22 18.93
C THR A 2 63.32 34.31 17.88
N ARG A 3 62.07 34.58 17.46
CA ARG A 3 60.70 34.13 17.83
C ARG A 3 59.87 34.04 16.53
N LEU A 4 58.98 33.07 16.29
CA LEU A 4 57.66 32.86 16.93
C LEU A 4 56.68 34.05 16.76
N SER A 5 56.02 34.15 15.60
CA SER A 5 54.60 34.56 15.47
C SER A 5 54.04 34.40 14.05
N ARG A 6 53.30 33.30 13.80
CA ARG A 6 52.16 33.17 12.87
C ARG A 6 51.73 31.70 12.79
N HIS A 7 51.15 31.23 13.90
CA HIS A 7 50.50 29.93 13.95
C HIS A 7 49.03 30.03 13.50
N LEU A 8 48.54 28.89 12.99
CA LEU A 8 47.13 28.48 12.99
C LEU A 8 46.14 29.30 12.16
N LEU A 9 45.89 28.81 10.94
CA LEU A 9 44.56 28.87 10.33
C LEU A 9 44.29 27.54 9.58
N PRO A 10 43.74 26.51 10.26
CA PRO A 10 43.35 25.27 9.62
C PRO A 10 41.98 25.44 8.95
N LEU A 11 41.95 25.52 7.61
CA LEU A 11 40.71 25.48 6.85
C LEU A 11 40.38 24.03 6.47
N LEU A 12 39.51 23.42 7.28
CA LEU A 12 38.87 22.13 7.01
C LEU A 12 38.04 22.20 5.72
N PRO A 13 38.12 21.19 4.83
CA PRO A 13 37.17 21.07 3.73
C PRO A 13 35.82 20.60 4.26
N VAL A 14 34.76 21.37 3.97
CA VAL A 14 33.39 20.88 4.16
C VAL A 14 33.14 19.78 3.14
N LEU A 15 33.15 18.53 3.60
CA LEU A 15 32.68 17.37 2.84
C LEU A 15 31.18 17.54 2.56
N ALA A 16 30.87 18.16 1.42
CA ALA A 16 29.53 18.13 0.86
C ALA A 16 29.21 16.70 0.43
N TRP A 17 28.54 15.96 1.31
CA TRP A 17 27.85 14.72 0.95
C TRP A 17 26.70 15.05 -0.01
N ALA A 18 27.04 15.16 -1.30
CA ALA A 18 26.06 14.96 -2.35
C ALA A 18 25.58 13.52 -2.23
N GLY A 19 24.32 13.34 -1.83
CA GLY A 19 23.63 12.06 -1.85
C GLY A 19 23.41 11.61 -3.30
N ILE A 20 24.47 11.10 -3.94
CA ILE A 20 24.37 10.37 -5.19
C ILE A 20 23.66 9.06 -4.86
N ALA A 21 22.34 9.02 -5.09
CA ALA A 21 21.62 7.76 -5.16
C ALA A 21 22.33 6.87 -6.20
N PRO A 22 22.58 5.58 -5.91
CA PRO A 22 23.22 4.70 -6.87
C PRO A 22 22.34 4.62 -8.12
N ALA A 23 22.85 5.13 -9.25
CA ALA A 23 22.14 5.09 -10.51
C ALA A 23 21.84 3.63 -10.87
N ALA A 24 20.61 3.37 -11.33
CA ALA A 24 20.21 2.02 -11.72
C ALA A 24 21.17 1.46 -12.78
N PRO A 25 21.58 0.18 -12.70
CA PRO A 25 22.54 -0.41 -13.64
C PRO A 25 21.98 -0.42 -15.06
N SER A 26 22.46 0.52 -15.88
CA SER A 26 21.99 0.75 -17.25
C SER A 26 22.57 -0.23 -18.27
N THR A 27 23.68 -0.90 -17.95
CA THR A 27 24.32 -1.90 -18.82
C THR A 27 23.98 -3.34 -18.39
N PRO A 28 23.94 -4.31 -19.33
CA PRO A 28 23.65 -5.71 -19.01
C PRO A 28 24.71 -6.31 -18.07
N GLN A 29 25.99 -5.92 -18.20
CA GLN A 29 27.05 -6.27 -17.25
C GLN A 29 26.71 -5.83 -15.82
N ALA A 30 26.28 -4.57 -15.64
CA ALA A 30 25.99 -4.02 -14.32
C ALA A 30 24.74 -4.64 -13.68
N ARG A 31 23.76 -5.07 -14.49
CA ARG A 31 22.60 -5.83 -14.01
C ARG A 31 23.01 -7.23 -13.54
N LEU A 32 23.73 -7.98 -14.36
CA LEU A 32 24.23 -9.31 -13.99
C LEU A 32 25.12 -9.25 -12.74
N ARG A 33 25.96 -8.21 -12.64
CA ARG A 33 26.78 -7.93 -11.46
C ARG A 33 25.90 -7.72 -10.22
N ALA A 34 24.95 -6.79 -10.27
CA ALA A 34 24.05 -6.49 -9.14
C ALA A 34 23.23 -7.72 -8.70
N GLU A 35 22.63 -8.46 -9.64
CA GLU A 35 21.92 -9.71 -9.34
C GLU A 35 22.81 -10.75 -8.67
N SER A 36 24.07 -10.89 -9.13
CA SER A 36 25.02 -11.84 -8.55
C SER A 36 25.52 -11.43 -7.16
N GLU A 37 25.72 -10.13 -6.92
CA GLU A 37 26.09 -9.58 -5.61
C GLU A 37 24.93 -9.72 -4.61
N GLU A 38 23.68 -9.50 -5.04
CA GLU A 38 22.49 -9.68 -4.21
C GLU A 38 22.24 -11.16 -3.85
N ARG A 39 22.28 -12.07 -4.83
CA ARG A 39 22.13 -13.53 -4.59
C ARG A 39 23.24 -14.10 -3.70
N ALA A 40 24.48 -13.65 -3.89
CA ALA A 40 25.58 -14.03 -3.00
C ALA A 40 25.40 -13.46 -1.58
N ARG A 41 24.89 -12.23 -1.45
CA ARG A 41 24.62 -11.59 -0.16
C ARG A 41 23.52 -12.30 0.62
N THR A 42 22.43 -12.73 -0.02
CA THR A 42 21.35 -13.46 0.66
C THR A 42 21.83 -14.83 1.17
N GLU A 43 22.41 -15.66 0.30
CA GLU A 43 22.95 -16.99 0.67
C GLU A 43 23.97 -16.91 1.82
N ILE A 44 24.89 -15.94 1.80
CA ILE A 44 25.84 -15.77 2.91
C ILE A 44 25.13 -15.28 4.17
N THR A 45 24.22 -14.30 4.08
CA THR A 45 23.55 -13.74 5.26
C THR A 45 22.73 -14.79 5.99
N ASP A 46 22.03 -15.68 5.27
CA ASP A 46 21.25 -16.75 5.89
C ASP A 46 22.13 -17.88 6.44
N LEU A 47 23.29 -18.16 5.82
CA LEU A 47 24.30 -19.06 6.41
C LEU A 47 24.88 -18.48 7.72
N LEU A 48 25.20 -17.18 7.76
CA LEU A 48 25.75 -16.55 8.96
C LEU A 48 24.70 -16.48 10.09
N ARG A 49 23.43 -16.19 9.77
CA ARG A 49 22.32 -16.22 10.75
C ARG A 49 22.11 -17.60 11.37
N THR A 50 22.27 -18.67 10.58
CA THR A 50 22.05 -20.04 11.06
C THR A 50 23.24 -20.62 11.83
N LEU A 51 24.46 -20.20 11.53
CA LEU A 51 25.68 -20.73 12.17
C LEU A 51 26.28 -19.85 13.28
N CYS A 52 26.14 -18.53 13.20
CA CYS A 52 26.73 -17.59 14.16
C CYS A 52 25.89 -16.29 14.29
N PRO A 53 24.67 -16.37 14.87
CA PRO A 53 23.86 -15.18 15.16
C PRO A 53 24.64 -14.20 16.04
N GLU A 54 24.62 -12.92 15.67
CA GLU A 54 25.30 -11.79 16.33
C GLU A 54 26.85 -11.87 16.44
N GLN A 55 27.51 -12.94 15.97
CA GLN A 55 28.98 -13.15 16.08
C GLN A 55 29.73 -13.15 14.73
N CYS A 56 28.99 -12.95 13.63
CA CYS A 56 29.52 -12.87 12.28
C CYS A 56 28.85 -11.72 11.51
N VAL A 57 29.64 -10.92 10.78
CA VAL A 57 29.13 -9.80 9.97
C VAL A 57 29.73 -9.84 8.56
N LEU A 58 28.87 -9.80 7.55
CA LEU A 58 29.27 -9.66 6.14
C LEU A 58 29.56 -8.18 5.84
N VAL A 59 30.78 -7.85 5.43
CA VAL A 59 31.24 -6.47 5.18
C VAL A 59 31.00 -6.06 3.73
N SER A 60 31.47 -6.86 2.78
CA SER A 60 31.28 -6.61 1.35
C SER A 60 31.18 -7.91 0.56
N VAL A 61 30.48 -7.81 -0.57
CA VAL A 61 30.44 -8.81 -1.64
C VAL A 61 30.68 -8.06 -2.93
N GLU A 62 31.63 -8.52 -3.74
CA GLU A 62 31.99 -7.91 -5.03
C GLU A 62 32.01 -9.01 -6.10
N ALA A 63 31.28 -8.80 -7.18
CA ALA A 63 31.27 -9.68 -8.35
C ALA A 63 32.09 -9.09 -9.50
N ARG A 64 32.89 -9.93 -10.16
CA ARG A 64 33.61 -9.59 -11.39
C ARG A 64 32.96 -10.28 -12.58
N VAL A 65 32.42 -9.47 -13.48
CA VAL A 65 31.82 -9.87 -14.76
C VAL A 65 32.78 -9.45 -15.86
N GLU A 66 33.08 -10.36 -16.78
CA GLU A 66 33.89 -10.11 -17.97
C GLU A 66 33.07 -10.42 -19.23
N GLU A 67 33.52 -9.92 -20.38
CA GLU A 67 32.87 -10.19 -21.67
C GLU A 67 33.57 -11.33 -22.40
N GLU A 68 32.82 -12.40 -22.68
CA GLU A 68 33.33 -13.58 -23.38
C GLU A 68 32.72 -13.63 -24.79
N ALA A 69 33.58 -13.69 -25.81
CA ALA A 69 33.16 -13.64 -27.21
C ALA A 69 32.63 -15.00 -27.67
N VAL A 70 31.39 -15.05 -28.16
CA VAL A 70 30.77 -16.29 -28.67
C VAL A 70 31.33 -16.62 -30.06
N GLY A 71 32.41 -17.40 -30.10
CA GLY A 71 33.00 -17.89 -31.34
C GLY A 71 32.29 -19.14 -31.87
N GLY A 72 31.57 -19.03 -33.00
CA GLY A 72 30.96 -20.20 -33.65
C GLY A 72 29.86 -19.92 -34.68
N ALA A 73 30.14 -19.14 -35.73
CA ALA A 73 29.23 -19.03 -36.86
C ALA A 73 29.48 -20.16 -37.88
N ALA A 74 28.45 -20.93 -38.23
CA ALA A 74 28.49 -21.83 -39.38
C ALA A 74 28.48 -21.01 -40.70
N PRO A 75 29.23 -21.41 -41.74
CA PRO A 75 29.34 -20.63 -42.97
C PRO A 75 28.04 -20.70 -43.78
N GLY A 76 27.36 -19.56 -43.97
CA GLY A 76 26.11 -19.55 -44.73
C GLY A 76 25.42 -18.20 -44.99
N PHE A 77 25.69 -17.14 -44.20
CA PHE A 77 25.14 -15.80 -44.45
C PHE A 77 26.15 -14.70 -44.16
N GLU A 78 26.24 -13.71 -45.06
CA GLU A 78 27.25 -12.66 -45.03
C GLU A 78 26.92 -11.55 -44.00
N SER A 79 27.80 -11.43 -43.00
CA SER A 79 28.23 -10.19 -42.34
C SER A 79 27.20 -9.05 -42.11
N LEU A 80 26.33 -9.22 -41.11
CA LEU A 80 25.95 -8.16 -40.17
C LEU A 80 25.84 -8.71 -38.74
N SER A 81 26.93 -9.28 -38.22
CA SER A 81 27.07 -9.57 -36.79
C SER A 81 28.28 -8.85 -36.21
N THR A 82 28.00 -7.77 -35.49
CA THR A 82 28.89 -7.27 -34.43
C THR A 82 29.21 -8.46 -33.52
N SER A 83 30.48 -8.65 -33.18
CA SER A 83 30.92 -9.77 -32.33
C SER A 83 30.12 -9.79 -31.03
N ALA A 84 29.21 -10.74 -30.88
CA ALA A 84 28.37 -10.86 -29.70
C ALA A 84 29.20 -11.38 -28.53
N SER A 85 29.72 -10.46 -27.71
CA SER A 85 30.19 -10.77 -26.37
C SER A 85 28.99 -10.95 -25.44
N LEU A 86 29.00 -12.02 -24.66
CA LEU A 86 28.06 -12.22 -23.56
C LEU A 86 28.77 -11.91 -22.24
N PRO A 87 28.15 -11.15 -21.32
CA PRO A 87 28.71 -10.94 -20.00
C PRO A 87 28.64 -12.23 -19.19
N THR A 88 29.78 -12.77 -18.76
CA THR A 88 29.89 -13.97 -17.93
C THR A 88 30.48 -13.65 -16.56
N LEU A 89 29.94 -14.30 -15.51
CA LEU A 89 30.35 -14.08 -14.13
C LEU A 89 31.61 -14.89 -13.81
N ARG A 90 32.77 -14.22 -13.71
CA ARG A 90 34.07 -14.88 -13.55
C ARG A 90 34.37 -15.26 -12.10
N SER A 91 34.13 -14.35 -11.17
CA SER A 91 34.42 -14.56 -9.74
C SER A 91 33.54 -13.71 -8.83
N VAL A 92 33.21 -14.24 -7.65
CA VAL A 92 32.58 -13.50 -6.55
C VAL A 92 33.50 -13.54 -5.34
N SER A 93 33.81 -12.36 -4.80
CA SER A 93 34.61 -12.21 -3.58
C SER A 93 33.76 -11.71 -2.42
N ALA A 94 33.95 -12.27 -1.23
CA ALA A 94 33.23 -11.88 -0.02
C ALA A 94 34.17 -11.67 1.18
N ARG A 95 33.89 -10.62 1.97
CA ARG A 95 34.59 -10.26 3.20
C ARG A 95 33.72 -10.48 4.42
N VAL A 96 34.13 -11.39 5.30
CA VAL A 96 33.38 -11.76 6.52
C VAL A 96 34.21 -11.45 7.77
N LEU A 97 33.66 -10.63 8.67
CA LEU A 97 34.16 -10.46 10.03
C LEU A 97 33.60 -11.54 10.94
N THR A 98 34.47 -12.12 11.75
CA THR A 98 34.12 -13.15 12.75
C THR A 98 34.62 -12.72 14.12
N ASP A 99 33.91 -13.09 15.20
CA ASP A 99 34.42 -12.80 16.54
C ASP A 99 35.74 -13.54 16.80
N SER A 100 36.72 -12.81 17.30
CA SER A 100 37.93 -13.32 17.94
C SER A 100 37.69 -14.44 18.97
N GLN A 101 36.54 -14.43 19.67
CA GLN A 101 36.16 -15.44 20.66
C GLN A 101 35.75 -16.79 20.03
N LEU A 102 35.52 -16.85 18.71
CA LEU A 102 35.16 -18.10 18.03
C LEU A 102 36.38 -19.04 17.90
N PRO A 103 36.21 -20.35 18.20
CA PRO A 103 37.28 -21.33 18.05
C PRO A 103 37.89 -21.33 16.64
N GLY A 104 39.22 -21.40 16.56
CA GLY A 104 39.96 -21.52 15.29
C GLY A 104 39.40 -22.58 14.31
N PRO A 105 39.08 -23.82 14.72
CA PRO A 105 38.51 -24.83 13.81
C PRO A 105 37.06 -24.55 13.38
N PHE A 106 36.34 -23.67 14.08
CA PHE A 106 35.03 -23.19 13.62
C PHE A 106 35.19 -22.14 12.52
N ARG A 107 36.14 -21.20 12.68
CA ARG A 107 36.45 -20.16 11.69
C ARG A 107 36.91 -20.74 10.35
N THR A 108 37.76 -21.78 10.36
CA THR A 108 38.16 -22.47 9.11
C THR A 108 36.98 -23.15 8.43
N ARG A 109 36.19 -23.94 9.16
CA ARG A 109 34.97 -24.59 8.63
C ARG A 109 33.95 -23.58 8.10
N LEU A 110 33.78 -22.43 8.77
CA LEU A 110 32.89 -21.37 8.31
C LEU A 110 33.38 -20.78 6.98
N LYS A 111 34.70 -20.55 6.84
CA LYS A 111 35.30 -20.11 5.57
C LYS A 111 35.03 -21.11 4.43
N ASP A 112 35.20 -22.41 4.71
CA ASP A 112 34.96 -23.47 3.73
C ASP A 112 33.47 -23.56 3.33
N LEU A 113 32.55 -23.43 4.29
CA LEU A 113 31.10 -23.42 4.04
C LEU A 113 30.64 -22.18 3.26
N VAL A 114 31.18 -21.00 3.56
CA VAL A 114 30.94 -19.77 2.79
C VAL A 114 31.48 -19.92 1.36
N ALA A 115 32.69 -20.48 1.20
CA ALA A 115 33.25 -20.75 -0.11
C ALA A 115 32.42 -21.78 -0.91
N GLN A 116 31.93 -22.83 -0.25
CA GLN A 116 31.05 -23.83 -0.87
C GLN A 116 29.71 -23.24 -1.30
N ARG A 117 29.13 -22.32 -0.52
CA ARG A 117 27.92 -21.59 -0.90
C ARG A 117 28.17 -20.64 -2.07
N LEU A 118 29.30 -19.95 -2.12
CA LEU A 118 29.65 -19.09 -3.26
C LEU A 118 29.94 -19.87 -4.56
N LYS A 119 30.27 -21.18 -4.49
CA LYS A 119 30.41 -22.05 -5.68
C LYS A 119 29.09 -22.28 -6.43
N THR A 120 27.93 -22.11 -5.80
CA THR A 120 26.63 -22.21 -6.51
C THR A 120 26.34 -20.95 -7.33
N VAL A 121 26.99 -19.83 -7.00
CA VAL A 121 26.82 -18.53 -7.68
C VAL A 121 27.92 -18.29 -8.72
N SER A 122 29.17 -18.68 -8.47
CA SER A 122 30.28 -18.47 -9.41
C SER A 122 31.34 -19.58 -9.38
N ALA A 123 32.01 -19.81 -10.50
CA ALA A 123 33.02 -20.87 -10.63
C ALA A 123 34.32 -20.63 -9.82
N GLN A 124 34.64 -19.37 -9.51
CA GLN A 124 35.84 -18.99 -8.75
C GLN A 124 35.49 -18.07 -7.57
N PRO A 125 35.12 -18.63 -6.40
CA PRO A 125 34.83 -17.84 -5.21
C PRO A 125 36.09 -17.51 -4.40
N THR A 126 36.19 -16.27 -3.92
CA THR A 126 37.28 -15.82 -3.05
C THR A 126 36.75 -15.34 -1.71
N VAL A 127 37.16 -15.97 -0.60
CA VAL A 127 36.67 -15.61 0.73
C VAL A 127 37.80 -15.07 1.59
N GLU A 128 37.68 -13.81 1.98
CA GLU A 128 38.52 -13.15 2.97
C GLU A 128 37.79 -13.14 4.31
N MET A 129 38.47 -13.61 5.36
CA MET A 129 37.92 -13.69 6.71
C MET A 129 38.88 -13.03 7.69
N GLU A 130 38.37 -12.06 8.43
CA GLU A 130 39.12 -11.28 9.41
C GLU A 130 38.45 -11.44 10.79
N SER A 131 39.24 -11.45 11.86
CA SER A 131 38.74 -11.69 13.21
C SER A 131 38.90 -10.47 14.11
N VAL A 132 37.79 -9.97 14.62
CA VAL A 132 37.71 -8.74 15.43
C VAL A 132 36.98 -9.07 16.75
N ALA A 133 37.35 -8.42 17.86
CA ALA A 133 36.66 -8.60 19.13
C ALA A 133 35.37 -7.75 19.17
N PHE A 134 34.22 -8.39 19.37
CA PHE A 134 32.94 -7.70 19.53
C PHE A 134 32.73 -7.27 21.00
N PRO A 135 32.07 -6.13 21.25
CA PRO A 135 31.83 -5.66 22.62
C PRO A 135 30.83 -6.57 23.36
N PRO A 136 31.09 -6.95 24.62
CA PRO A 136 30.25 -7.90 25.37
C PRO A 136 28.89 -7.29 25.72
N ARG A 137 27.82 -8.02 25.45
CA ARG A 137 26.43 -7.54 25.58
C ARG A 137 25.73 -8.17 26.77
N ASN A 138 26.03 -7.67 27.97
CA ASN A 138 25.17 -7.70 29.18
C ASN A 138 25.85 -6.90 30.30
N ALA A 139 25.25 -5.78 30.72
CA ALA A 139 25.63 -5.09 31.96
C ALA A 139 24.70 -5.57 33.09
N PRO A 140 25.17 -6.34 34.08
CA PRO A 140 24.32 -7.01 35.06
C PRO A 140 23.91 -6.08 36.21
N HIS A 141 23.11 -5.04 35.92
CA HIS A 141 22.74 -3.99 36.90
C HIS A 141 21.25 -3.62 36.87
N LEU A 142 20.36 -4.59 37.08
CA LEU A 142 18.97 -4.35 37.53
C LEU A 142 18.61 -5.28 38.70
N GLU A 143 19.55 -5.50 39.61
CA GLU A 143 19.21 -5.93 40.98
C GLU A 143 18.80 -4.70 41.79
N ALA A 144 17.57 -4.71 42.32
CA ALA A 144 17.07 -3.61 43.13
C ALA A 144 17.76 -3.63 44.52
N PRO A 145 18.29 -2.50 45.02
CA PRO A 145 18.90 -2.46 46.34
C PRO A 145 17.85 -2.68 47.45
N PRO A 146 18.21 -3.33 48.58
CA PRO A 146 17.28 -3.55 49.70
C PRO A 146 16.79 -2.23 50.31
N ARG A 147 15.54 -2.22 50.79
CA ARG A 147 14.96 -1.07 51.49
C ARG A 147 15.61 -0.87 52.86
N GLU A 148 16.33 0.24 53.04
CA GLU A 148 16.77 0.69 54.37
C GLU A 148 15.65 1.38 55.16
N ALA A 149 15.76 1.31 56.49
CA ALA A 149 14.74 1.76 57.42
C ALA A 149 14.86 3.26 57.78
N LYS A 150 13.72 3.88 58.08
CA LYS A 150 13.58 5.33 58.34
C LYS A 150 13.84 5.69 59.81
N PRO A 151 14.75 6.64 60.15
CA PRO A 151 14.87 7.17 61.51
C PRO A 151 13.79 8.22 61.83
N PRO A 152 13.43 8.43 63.13
CA PRO A 152 12.44 9.41 63.58
C PRO A 152 13.04 10.82 63.82
N PRO A 153 12.19 11.87 63.98
CA PRO A 153 12.64 13.27 64.10
C PRO A 153 12.81 13.75 65.56
N PRO A 154 13.61 14.81 65.79
CA PRO A 154 13.53 15.63 66.99
C PRO A 154 13.00 17.06 66.71
N SER A 155 12.33 17.64 67.71
CA SER A 155 11.83 19.03 67.73
C SER A 155 12.59 19.91 68.73
N ALA A 156 12.37 21.23 68.59
CA ALA A 156 12.54 22.30 69.59
C ALA A 156 13.92 22.94 69.81
N THR A 157 13.97 24.23 69.46
CA THR A 157 14.91 25.30 69.86
C THR A 157 14.74 25.70 71.35
N PRO A 158 15.70 26.39 72.03
CA PRO A 158 15.83 27.87 71.89
C PRO A 158 17.22 28.54 72.12
N THR A 159 17.61 29.42 71.17
CA THR A 159 18.02 30.86 71.30
C THR A 159 19.13 31.37 72.31
N PRO A 160 19.64 32.64 72.20
CA PRO A 160 21.02 33.07 71.83
C PRO A 160 21.79 33.71 73.05
N PRO A 161 22.74 34.70 72.99
CA PRO A 161 23.53 35.39 71.91
C PRO A 161 25.05 35.57 72.29
N PRO A 162 25.84 36.63 71.88
CA PRO A 162 25.98 37.39 70.62
C PRO A 162 27.44 37.46 70.03
N GLU A 163 27.56 38.14 68.88
CA GLU A 163 28.65 39.04 68.40
C GLU A 163 30.08 38.56 68.05
N ASN A 164 30.38 38.78 66.74
CA ASN A 164 31.59 39.30 66.07
C ASN A 164 31.78 38.49 64.77
N GLU A 165 32.13 38.98 63.59
CA GLU A 165 32.36 40.29 62.94
C GLU A 165 32.64 39.91 61.46
N PRO A 166 32.18 40.63 60.41
CA PRO A 166 32.20 40.08 59.04
C PRO A 166 33.51 40.37 58.27
N GLU A 167 34.29 39.33 57.96
CA GLU A 167 35.38 39.43 56.97
C GLU A 167 34.84 39.50 55.51
N PRO A 168 35.53 40.23 54.61
CA PRO A 168 35.01 40.58 53.30
C PRO A 168 35.15 39.44 52.26
N LYS A 169 34.12 39.28 51.41
CA LYS A 169 34.22 38.47 50.18
C LYS A 169 35.14 39.19 49.18
N PRO A 170 36.11 38.49 48.55
CA PRO A 170 36.93 39.08 47.50
C PRO A 170 36.10 39.41 46.26
N GLU A 171 36.41 40.54 45.63
CA GLU A 171 35.70 41.02 44.44
C GLU A 171 36.03 40.15 43.22
N VAL A 172 34.98 39.62 42.57
CA VAL A 172 35.11 38.88 41.32
C VAL A 172 35.47 39.85 40.19
N PRO A 173 36.57 39.62 39.42
CA PRO A 173 37.02 40.55 38.40
C PRO A 173 35.99 40.70 37.26
N LEU A 174 35.88 41.92 36.73
CA LEU A 174 34.89 42.30 35.71
C LEU A 174 34.92 41.45 34.43
N SER A 175 36.04 40.78 34.12
CA SER A 175 36.16 39.84 33.00
C SER A 175 35.22 38.63 33.14
N GLN A 176 35.11 38.03 34.33
CA GLN A 176 34.29 36.84 34.53
C GLN A 176 32.78 37.15 34.39
N ARG A 177 32.35 38.34 34.85
CA ARG A 177 30.97 38.82 34.62
C ARG A 177 30.64 39.08 33.15
N ALA A 178 31.64 39.37 32.30
CA ALA A 178 31.43 39.53 30.87
C ALA A 178 31.31 38.17 30.16
N GLU A 179 32.09 37.17 30.57
CA GLU A 179 32.02 35.80 30.03
C GLU A 179 30.70 35.11 30.39
N GLU A 180 30.21 35.24 31.63
CA GLU A 180 28.91 34.71 32.05
C GLU A 180 27.75 35.31 31.22
N ARG A 181 27.78 36.62 30.96
CA ARG A 181 26.77 37.31 30.13
C ARG A 181 26.82 36.90 28.65
N LEU A 182 27.99 36.55 28.12
CA LEU A 182 28.15 36.02 26.76
C LEU A 182 27.61 34.59 26.65
N LEU A 183 27.77 33.77 27.69
CA LEU A 183 27.20 32.42 27.76
C LEU A 183 25.67 32.44 27.88
N GLU A 184 25.09 33.35 28.68
CA GLU A 184 23.63 33.55 28.74
C GLU A 184 23.03 34.04 27.39
N ALA A 185 23.76 34.88 26.64
CA ALA A 185 23.30 35.42 25.36
C ALA A 185 23.54 34.50 24.16
N ALA A 186 24.29 33.41 24.32
CA ALA A 186 24.67 32.47 23.26
C ALA A 186 23.50 31.95 22.38
N PRO A 187 22.33 31.52 22.92
CA PRO A 187 21.23 31.04 22.07
C PRO A 187 20.61 32.15 21.20
N LEU A 188 20.53 33.39 21.70
CA LEU A 188 20.03 34.53 20.91
C LEU A 188 21.01 34.93 19.81
N LEU A 189 22.32 34.89 20.10
CA LEU A 189 23.35 35.11 19.09
C LEU A 189 23.36 34.00 18.02
N ALA A 190 23.12 32.74 18.40
CA ALA A 190 22.99 31.64 17.45
C ALA A 190 21.79 31.80 16.51
N VAL A 191 20.62 32.23 17.03
CA VAL A 191 19.44 32.54 16.22
C VAL A 191 19.69 33.73 15.29
N ALA A 192 20.32 34.80 15.78
CA ALA A 192 20.68 35.96 14.96
C ALA A 192 21.68 35.60 13.85
N ALA A 193 22.68 34.75 14.15
CA ALA A 193 23.64 34.26 13.16
C ALA A 193 22.98 33.37 12.10
N LEU A 194 22.04 32.50 12.48
CA LEU A 194 21.23 31.71 11.54
C LEU A 194 20.37 32.60 10.64
N LEU A 195 19.73 33.65 11.18
CA LEU A 195 18.96 34.61 10.39
C LEU A 195 19.84 35.42 9.43
N ALA A 196 21.03 35.85 9.87
CA ALA A 196 21.99 36.51 8.99
C ALA A 196 22.46 35.57 7.86
N LEU A 197 22.68 34.29 8.17
CA LEU A 197 23.12 33.29 7.20
C LEU A 197 22.02 32.90 6.21
N THR A 198 20.75 32.79 6.63
CA THR A 198 19.64 32.56 5.69
C THR A 198 19.39 33.76 4.78
N VAL A 199 19.47 34.99 5.29
CA VAL A 199 19.40 36.21 4.47
C VAL A 199 20.57 36.29 3.48
N LEU A 200 21.78 35.91 3.90
CA LEU A 200 22.96 35.87 3.03
C LEU A 200 22.81 34.80 1.94
N VAL A 201 22.36 33.59 2.28
CA VAL A 201 22.09 32.52 1.28
C VAL A 201 20.98 32.93 0.31
N LEU A 202 19.90 33.55 0.79
CA LEU A 202 18.81 34.04 -0.05
C LEU A 202 19.30 35.17 -0.98
N GLY A 203 20.11 36.09 -0.47
CA GLY A 203 20.76 37.14 -1.26
C GLY A 203 21.72 36.58 -2.32
N VAL A 204 22.53 35.58 -1.99
CA VAL A 204 23.41 34.88 -2.94
C VAL A 204 22.58 34.16 -4.02
N LEU A 205 21.50 33.47 -3.66
CA LEU A 205 20.60 32.84 -4.62
C LEU A 205 19.94 33.87 -5.56
N LEU A 206 19.55 35.03 -5.04
CA LEU A 206 18.96 36.11 -5.83
C LEU A 206 19.99 36.79 -6.76
N VAL A 207 21.25 36.92 -6.31
CA VAL A 207 22.38 37.35 -7.16
C VAL A 207 22.72 36.30 -8.23
N VAL A 208 22.64 35.00 -7.94
CA VAL A 208 22.86 33.94 -8.93
C VAL A 208 21.71 33.88 -9.94
N ALA A 209 20.45 34.07 -9.50
CA ALA A 209 19.29 34.13 -10.39
C ALA A 209 19.36 35.34 -11.34
N THR A 210 19.72 36.52 -10.84
CA THR A 210 19.89 37.73 -11.67
C THR A 210 21.12 37.67 -12.57
N ARG A 211 22.23 37.04 -12.13
CA ARG A 211 23.40 36.80 -13.00
C ARG A 211 23.16 35.75 -14.09
N ARG A 212 22.32 34.74 -13.87
CA ARG A 212 21.87 33.82 -14.93
C ARG A 212 20.98 34.49 -15.98
N ALA A 213 20.39 35.65 -15.67
CA ALA A 213 19.61 36.45 -16.62
C ALA A 213 20.46 37.47 -17.40
N SER A 214 21.77 37.55 -17.17
CA SER A 214 22.69 38.39 -17.95
C SER A 214 23.52 37.52 -18.92
N PRO A 215 23.52 37.81 -20.24
CA PRO A 215 24.44 37.14 -21.15
C PRO A 215 25.90 37.53 -20.81
N PRO A 216 26.88 36.64 -21.03
CA PRO A 216 28.26 36.88 -20.63
C PRO A 216 28.90 38.02 -21.47
N PRO A 217 29.63 38.96 -20.83
CA PRO A 217 30.40 39.96 -21.56
C PRO A 217 31.72 39.36 -22.04
N GLY A 218 32.08 39.59 -23.30
CA GLY A 218 33.40 39.20 -23.85
C GLY A 218 33.36 38.15 -24.96
N LEU A 219 32.60 38.40 -26.03
CA LEU A 219 32.99 37.96 -27.36
C LEU A 219 33.05 39.19 -28.26
N GLU A 220 34.27 39.57 -28.65
CA GLU A 220 34.48 40.63 -29.64
C GLU A 220 33.93 40.16 -30.98
N TYR A 221 32.85 40.80 -31.44
CA TYR A 221 32.38 40.62 -32.81
C TYR A 221 33.39 41.28 -33.76
N GLY A 222 34.20 40.45 -34.42
CA GLY A 222 34.83 40.82 -35.68
C GLY A 222 33.75 41.17 -36.73
N PRO A 223 34.13 41.91 -37.80
CA PRO A 223 33.17 42.47 -38.75
C PRO A 223 32.27 41.40 -39.38
N GLU A 224 30.98 41.71 -39.46
CA GLU A 224 29.91 40.80 -39.85
C GLU A 224 30.15 40.17 -41.24
N LEU A 225 30.39 38.86 -41.27
CA LEU A 225 29.97 38.04 -42.39
C LEU A 225 28.47 37.75 -42.21
N PRO A 226 27.61 37.98 -43.22
CA PRO A 226 26.17 37.72 -43.08
C PRO A 226 25.95 36.22 -42.89
N LEU A 227 25.53 35.82 -41.68
CA LEU A 227 25.02 34.48 -41.46
C LEU A 227 23.73 34.32 -42.28
N PRO A 228 23.51 33.15 -42.93
CA PRO A 228 22.21 32.86 -43.52
C PRO A 228 21.13 32.93 -42.43
N PRO A 229 19.93 33.43 -42.73
CA PRO A 229 18.88 33.57 -41.73
C PRO A 229 18.58 32.21 -41.11
N LEU A 230 18.64 32.12 -39.78
CA LEU A 230 18.17 30.93 -39.08
C LEU A 230 16.71 30.70 -39.43
N GLU A 231 16.40 29.50 -39.91
CA GLU A 231 15.01 29.07 -40.07
C GLU A 231 14.30 29.21 -38.71
N PRO A 232 13.04 29.69 -38.69
CA PRO A 232 12.28 29.75 -37.46
C PRO A 232 12.19 28.34 -36.87
N ALA A 233 12.37 28.23 -35.55
CA ALA A 233 12.26 26.95 -34.85
C ALA A 233 10.98 26.22 -35.30
N PRO A 234 11.06 24.93 -35.66
CA PRO A 234 9.93 24.22 -36.25
C PRO A 234 8.73 24.34 -35.32
N ALA A 235 7.61 24.80 -35.87
CA ALA A 235 6.38 24.97 -35.13
C ALA A 235 6.05 23.66 -34.38
N ALA A 236 5.55 23.79 -33.15
CA ALA A 236 5.12 22.63 -32.37
C ALA A 236 4.22 21.74 -33.24
N PRO A 237 4.40 20.41 -33.23
CA PRO A 237 3.66 19.52 -34.12
C PRO A 237 2.16 19.77 -33.95
N PRO A 238 1.37 19.75 -35.05
CA PRO A 238 -0.04 20.07 -34.99
C PRO A 238 -0.73 19.19 -33.96
N ALA A 239 -1.62 19.79 -33.14
CA ALA A 239 -2.35 19.07 -32.12
C ALA A 239 -3.03 17.85 -32.78
N PRO A 240 -2.86 16.63 -32.23
CA PRO A 240 -3.35 15.43 -32.88
C PRO A 240 -4.88 15.52 -33.00
N THR A 241 -5.36 15.45 -34.24
CA THR A 241 -6.77 15.70 -34.57
C THR A 241 -7.70 14.62 -34.05
N GLU A 242 -7.21 13.40 -33.88
CA GLU A 242 -7.96 12.23 -33.43
C GLU A 242 -7.15 11.40 -32.42
N TYR A 243 -7.87 10.75 -31.51
CA TYR A 243 -7.33 9.76 -30.58
C TYR A 243 -7.95 8.38 -30.90
N PRO A 244 -7.16 7.36 -31.27
CA PRO A 244 -7.71 6.10 -31.77
C PRO A 244 -8.64 5.41 -30.76
N SER A 245 -9.83 4.99 -31.21
CA SER A 245 -10.84 4.34 -30.35
C SER A 245 -10.33 3.07 -29.65
N GLN A 246 -9.49 2.28 -30.32
CA GLN A 246 -8.82 1.12 -29.71
C GLN A 246 -7.85 1.52 -28.59
N ARG A 247 -7.24 2.70 -28.67
CA ARG A 247 -6.33 3.24 -27.65
C ARG A 247 -7.13 3.78 -26.46
N ALA A 248 -8.30 4.37 -26.70
CA ALA A 248 -9.24 4.77 -25.65
C ALA A 248 -9.75 3.56 -24.86
N GLY A 249 -10.20 2.50 -25.54
CA GLY A 249 -10.62 1.26 -24.89
C GLY A 249 -9.50 0.55 -24.13
N ARG A 250 -8.21 0.74 -24.49
CA ARG A 250 -7.08 0.28 -23.68
C ARG A 250 -6.89 1.15 -22.43
N LEU A 251 -6.77 2.47 -22.60
CA LEU A 251 -6.62 3.43 -21.51
C LEU A 251 -7.73 3.27 -20.46
N GLU A 252 -8.98 3.08 -20.90
CA GLU A 252 -10.12 2.83 -20.02
C GLU A 252 -9.95 1.56 -19.19
N ARG A 253 -9.59 0.43 -19.81
CA ARG A 253 -9.35 -0.84 -19.11
C ARG A 253 -8.23 -0.69 -18.09
N THR A 254 -7.09 -0.12 -18.50
CA THR A 254 -5.95 0.01 -17.59
C THR A 254 -6.24 0.98 -16.43
N LEU A 255 -7.04 2.03 -16.64
CA LEU A 255 -7.51 2.92 -15.56
C LEU A 255 -8.52 2.25 -14.62
N ARG A 256 -9.34 1.30 -15.11
CA ARG A 256 -10.26 0.50 -14.28
C ARG A 256 -9.51 -0.57 -13.46
N GLU A 257 -8.44 -1.13 -14.01
CA GLU A 257 -7.55 -2.11 -13.38
C GLU A 257 -6.63 -1.43 -12.34
N GLU A 258 -5.95 -0.35 -12.72
CA GLU A 258 -4.99 0.38 -11.88
C GLU A 258 -5.64 1.56 -11.13
N ARG A 259 -6.56 1.25 -10.21
CA ARG A 259 -7.32 2.25 -9.44
C ARG A 259 -6.43 3.26 -8.71
N SER A 260 -5.27 2.85 -8.20
CA SER A 260 -4.34 3.76 -7.51
C SER A 260 -3.69 4.77 -8.45
N VAL A 261 -3.29 4.36 -9.66
CA VAL A 261 -2.75 5.24 -10.70
C VAL A 261 -3.82 6.24 -11.15
N ARG A 262 -5.04 5.76 -11.41
CA ARG A 262 -6.22 6.60 -11.72
C ARG A 262 -6.45 7.65 -10.62
N ASN A 263 -6.54 7.22 -9.36
CA ASN A 263 -6.82 8.09 -8.23
C ASN A 263 -5.68 9.08 -7.98
N ALA A 264 -4.42 8.69 -8.15
CA ALA A 264 -3.27 9.58 -8.03
C ALA A 264 -3.32 10.71 -9.08
N VAL A 265 -3.52 10.38 -10.37
CA VAL A 265 -3.58 11.37 -11.46
C VAL A 265 -4.73 12.37 -11.24
N VAL A 266 -5.91 11.88 -10.87
CA VAL A 266 -7.07 12.76 -10.65
C VAL A 266 -6.91 13.59 -9.37
N ARG A 267 -6.40 13.01 -8.27
CA ARG A 267 -6.14 13.73 -7.00
C ARG A 267 -5.08 14.83 -7.21
N GLU A 268 -4.04 14.57 -7.99
CA GLU A 268 -3.01 15.55 -8.34
C GLU A 268 -3.58 16.71 -9.17
N ALA A 269 -4.37 16.42 -10.21
CA ALA A 269 -5.02 17.44 -11.04
C ALA A 269 -6.02 18.30 -10.22
N LEU A 270 -6.81 17.68 -9.34
CA LEU A 270 -7.72 18.39 -8.42
C LEU A 270 -6.97 19.24 -7.38
N ALA A 271 -5.82 18.79 -6.90
CA ALA A 271 -4.97 19.56 -5.98
C ALA A 271 -4.32 20.77 -6.65
N ARG A 272 -4.03 20.69 -7.96
CA ARG A 272 -3.55 21.82 -8.79
C ARG A 272 -4.67 22.78 -9.22
N GLY A 273 -5.93 22.47 -8.92
CA GLY A 273 -7.09 23.27 -9.33
C GLY A 273 -7.47 23.11 -10.81
N GLU A 274 -7.02 22.05 -11.48
CA GLU A 274 -7.27 21.77 -12.90
C GLU A 274 -8.69 21.19 -13.15
N LEU A 275 -9.70 21.78 -12.50
CA LEU A 275 -11.08 21.28 -12.43
C LEU A 275 -11.69 21.04 -13.81
N ARG A 276 -11.46 21.95 -14.76
CA ARG A 276 -11.94 21.85 -16.14
C ARG A 276 -11.32 20.68 -16.90
N GLN A 277 -10.04 20.34 -16.62
CA GLN A 277 -9.36 19.21 -17.26
C GLN A 277 -9.90 17.88 -16.73
N VAL A 278 -10.12 17.79 -15.42
CA VAL A 278 -10.78 16.62 -14.80
C VAL A 278 -12.24 16.49 -15.28
N ALA A 279 -12.95 17.59 -15.51
CA ALA A 279 -14.30 17.58 -16.08
C ALA A 279 -14.31 17.03 -17.53
N LEU A 280 -13.34 17.42 -18.36
CA LEU A 280 -13.14 16.88 -19.72
C LEU A 280 -12.88 15.37 -19.68
N TRP A 281 -11.93 14.90 -18.87
CA TRP A 281 -11.66 13.47 -18.72
C TRP A 281 -12.88 12.68 -18.23
N THR A 282 -13.61 13.21 -17.24
CA THR A 282 -14.81 12.57 -16.68
C THR A 282 -15.94 12.50 -17.71
N ARG A 283 -16.04 13.47 -18.63
CA ARG A 283 -17.01 13.44 -19.72
C ARG A 283 -16.67 12.40 -20.79
N GLU A 284 -15.39 12.27 -21.13
CA GLU A 284 -14.92 11.38 -22.21
C GLU A 284 -14.75 9.92 -21.78
N MET A 285 -14.31 9.69 -20.55
CA MET A 285 -14.07 8.35 -19.98
C MET A 285 -15.24 7.88 -19.09
N GLY A 286 -16.01 8.81 -18.53
CA GLY A 286 -17.12 8.53 -17.63
C GLY A 286 -16.82 8.73 -16.14
N GLU A 287 -17.87 8.57 -15.35
CA GLU A 287 -17.94 8.81 -13.91
C GLU A 287 -16.96 7.96 -13.07
N PHE A 288 -16.49 6.83 -13.62
CA PHE A 288 -15.61 5.87 -12.94
C PHE A 288 -14.26 6.47 -12.50
N LEU A 289 -13.84 7.60 -13.08
CA LEU A 289 -12.66 8.35 -12.65
C LEU A 289 -12.79 8.94 -11.23
N LEU A 290 -14.02 9.05 -10.70
CA LEU A 290 -14.32 9.72 -9.44
C LEU A 290 -14.86 8.80 -8.34
N GLU A 291 -15.11 7.51 -8.63
CA GLU A 291 -15.79 6.57 -7.73
C GLU A 291 -15.20 6.55 -6.31
N ASP A 292 -13.89 6.30 -6.20
CA ASP A 292 -13.20 6.17 -4.91
C ASP A 292 -12.86 7.53 -4.25
N LEU A 293 -12.94 8.63 -5.01
CA LEU A 293 -12.56 9.97 -4.54
C LEU A 293 -13.71 10.73 -3.84
N ARG A 294 -14.96 10.31 -4.05
CA ARG A 294 -16.17 10.96 -3.49
C ARG A 294 -16.23 10.99 -1.96
N GLY A 295 -15.59 10.03 -1.32
CA GLY A 295 -15.50 9.93 0.15
C GLY A 295 -14.33 10.72 0.76
N ASP A 296 -13.55 11.46 -0.04
CA ASP A 296 -12.38 12.20 0.43
C ASP A 296 -12.77 13.62 0.90
N PRO A 297 -12.76 13.91 2.22
CA PRO A 297 -13.10 15.23 2.73
C PRO A 297 -12.08 16.29 2.29
N ALA A 298 -10.83 15.92 2.00
CA ALA A 298 -9.82 16.85 1.51
C ALA A 298 -10.11 17.33 0.07
N LEU A 299 -10.82 16.52 -0.72
CA LEU A 299 -11.23 16.85 -2.08
C LEU A 299 -12.64 17.47 -2.16
N SER A 300 -13.38 17.54 -1.06
CA SER A 300 -14.78 18.00 -1.04
C SER A 300 -15.02 19.34 -1.76
N ALA A 301 -14.20 20.35 -1.49
CA ALA A 301 -14.28 21.65 -2.17
C ALA A 301 -13.96 21.55 -3.68
N SER A 302 -12.92 20.79 -4.06
CA SER A 302 -12.56 20.57 -5.46
C SER A 302 -13.62 19.76 -6.22
N LEU A 303 -14.30 18.81 -5.57
CA LEU A 303 -15.40 18.04 -6.16
C LEU A 303 -16.66 18.89 -6.38
N VAL A 304 -16.97 19.82 -5.48
CA VAL A 304 -18.06 20.80 -5.70
C VAL A 304 -17.72 21.74 -6.86
N GLY A 305 -16.47 22.21 -6.96
CA GLY A 305 -16.00 22.98 -8.11
C GLY A 305 -16.04 22.19 -9.43
N LEU A 306 -15.62 20.92 -9.40
CA LEU A 306 -15.68 20.00 -10.53
C LEU A 306 -17.12 19.78 -11.03
N ALA A 307 -18.09 19.61 -10.12
CA ALA A 307 -19.50 19.47 -10.47
C ALA A 307 -20.05 20.73 -11.18
N ALA A 308 -19.61 21.92 -10.75
CA ALA A 308 -19.98 23.18 -11.41
C ALA A 308 -19.35 23.32 -12.81
N GLU A 309 -18.14 22.80 -13.03
CA GLU A 309 -17.49 22.78 -14.35
C GLU A 309 -18.07 21.72 -15.29
N LEU A 310 -18.43 20.53 -14.79
CA LEU A 310 -19.03 19.46 -15.59
C LEU A 310 -20.28 19.90 -16.36
N GLY A 311 -21.10 20.78 -15.77
CA GLY A 311 -22.27 21.38 -16.44
C GLY A 311 -21.95 22.53 -17.41
N ARG A 312 -20.71 23.04 -17.42
CA ARG A 312 -20.24 24.17 -18.25
C ARG A 312 -19.37 23.73 -19.42
N VAL A 313 -18.72 22.58 -19.34
CA VAL A 313 -17.94 22.02 -20.45
C VAL A 313 -18.90 21.80 -21.65
N PRO A 314 -18.65 22.41 -22.82
CA PRO A 314 -19.47 22.17 -24.01
C PRO A 314 -19.22 20.77 -24.60
N SER A 315 -19.99 20.38 -25.62
CA SER A 315 -19.55 19.29 -26.51
C SER A 315 -18.21 19.66 -27.13
N VAL A 316 -17.23 18.76 -27.04
CA VAL A 316 -15.83 19.03 -27.34
C VAL A 316 -15.53 18.61 -28.78
N ASP A 317 -14.85 19.46 -29.55
CA ASP A 317 -14.37 19.12 -30.89
C ASP A 317 -13.37 17.94 -30.84
N GLU A 318 -13.29 17.12 -31.89
CA GLU A 318 -12.52 15.86 -31.88
C GLU A 318 -11.03 16.05 -31.52
N GLY A 319 -10.40 17.16 -31.94
CA GLY A 319 -9.02 17.48 -31.57
C GLY A 319 -8.84 17.89 -30.10
N ALA A 320 -9.85 18.51 -29.47
CA ALA A 320 -9.82 18.85 -28.05
C ALA A 320 -10.19 17.66 -27.15
N ARG A 321 -11.00 16.73 -27.67
CA ARG A 321 -11.18 15.38 -27.10
C ARG A 321 -9.88 14.60 -27.16
N ALA A 322 -9.21 14.60 -28.31
CA ALA A 322 -7.96 13.88 -28.51
C ALA A 322 -6.84 14.40 -27.59
N SER A 323 -6.67 15.71 -27.47
CA SER A 323 -5.67 16.30 -26.58
C SER A 323 -5.93 15.99 -25.10
N ALA A 324 -7.19 15.98 -24.65
CA ALA A 324 -7.55 15.58 -23.28
C ALA A 324 -7.20 14.11 -22.99
N LEU A 325 -7.40 13.21 -23.95
CA LEU A 325 -7.06 11.78 -23.81
C LEU A 325 -5.54 11.53 -23.88
N TYR A 326 -4.79 12.25 -24.73
CA TYR A 326 -3.33 12.18 -24.74
C TYR A 326 -2.70 12.75 -23.45
N ASP A 327 -3.27 13.81 -22.86
CA ASP A 327 -2.84 14.33 -21.55
C ASP A 327 -3.11 13.31 -20.43
N LEU A 328 -4.29 12.68 -20.42
CA LEU A 328 -4.60 11.61 -19.46
C LEU A 328 -3.66 10.40 -19.61
N GLU A 329 -3.39 9.96 -20.84
CA GLU A 329 -2.44 8.89 -21.12
C GLU A 329 -1.02 9.28 -20.66
N GLY A 330 -0.56 10.48 -21.00
CA GLY A 330 0.75 11.00 -20.57
C GLY A 330 0.90 11.03 -19.04
N ARG A 331 -0.14 11.49 -18.32
CA ARG A 331 -0.14 11.55 -16.85
C ARG A 331 -0.23 10.18 -16.18
N THR A 332 -0.96 9.23 -16.76
CA THR A 332 -0.99 7.85 -16.24
C THR A 332 0.37 7.17 -16.41
N ILE A 333 1.04 7.36 -17.54
CA ILE A 333 2.43 6.92 -17.75
C ILE A 333 3.38 7.60 -16.74
N ALA A 334 3.29 8.92 -16.58
CA ALA A 334 4.12 9.66 -15.62
C ALA A 334 3.89 9.18 -14.17
N SER A 335 2.63 8.96 -13.76
CA SER A 335 2.26 8.46 -12.44
C SER A 335 2.82 7.06 -12.16
N ARG A 336 2.86 6.16 -13.16
CA ARG A 336 3.57 4.87 -13.03
C ARG A 336 5.08 5.03 -12.85
N LEU A 337 5.69 5.99 -13.54
CA LEU A 337 7.14 6.23 -13.46
C LEU A 337 7.55 6.90 -12.13
N THR A 338 6.66 7.67 -11.48
CA THR A 338 6.90 8.25 -10.15
C THR A 338 6.57 7.30 -9.01
N GLN A 339 5.69 6.33 -9.22
CA GLN A 339 5.39 5.26 -8.26
C GLN A 339 6.54 4.25 -8.19
N ALA A 340 7.51 4.52 -7.34
CA ALA A 340 8.63 3.60 -7.08
C ALA A 340 8.14 2.23 -6.57
N GLU A 341 8.63 1.15 -7.18
CA GLU A 341 8.42 -0.21 -6.66
C GLU A 341 8.93 -0.31 -5.21
N GLY A 342 8.09 -0.83 -4.31
CA GLY A 342 8.38 -0.90 -2.88
C GLY A 342 8.05 0.36 -2.06
N SER A 343 7.41 1.38 -2.64
CA SER A 343 6.87 2.50 -1.83
C SER A 343 5.75 2.02 -0.90
N VAL A 344 5.68 2.62 0.30
CA VAL A 344 4.65 2.27 1.30
C VAL A 344 3.25 2.60 0.79
N GLU A 345 3.11 3.72 0.09
CA GLU A 345 1.84 4.17 -0.49
C GLU A 345 1.33 3.16 -1.54
N MET A 346 2.22 2.61 -2.37
CA MET A 346 1.87 1.53 -3.30
C MET A 346 1.61 0.20 -2.61
N ALA A 347 2.24 -0.07 -1.47
CA ALA A 347 1.90 -1.24 -0.67
C ALA A 347 0.45 -1.19 -0.16
N PHE A 348 -0.08 -0.02 0.20
CA PHE A 348 -1.47 0.17 0.62
C PHE A 348 -2.47 0.49 -0.52
N ALA A 349 -2.00 0.62 -1.76
CA ALA A 349 -2.83 0.92 -2.94
C ALA A 349 -4.03 -0.03 -3.15
N PHE A 350 -3.92 -1.29 -2.72
CA PHE A 350 -5.01 -2.28 -2.80
C PHE A 350 -6.26 -1.91 -1.99
N LEU A 351 -6.18 -0.92 -1.10
CA LEU A 351 -7.32 -0.40 -0.35
C LEU A 351 -8.29 0.42 -1.23
N GLU A 352 -7.86 0.90 -2.40
CA GLU A 352 -8.69 1.68 -3.30
C GLU A 352 -9.85 0.82 -3.88
N GLY A 353 -11.06 1.10 -3.40
CA GLY A 353 -12.29 0.35 -3.71
C GLY A 353 -12.52 -0.92 -2.87
N VAL A 354 -11.86 -1.07 -1.71
CA VAL A 354 -12.30 -2.00 -0.65
C VAL A 354 -13.55 -1.42 0.04
N ARG A 355 -14.52 -2.26 0.44
CA ARG A 355 -15.72 -1.79 1.15
C ARG A 355 -15.38 -1.33 2.58
N PRO A 356 -15.91 -0.19 3.07
CA PRO A 356 -15.57 0.35 4.39
C PRO A 356 -15.81 -0.61 5.56
N GLU A 357 -16.90 -1.38 5.52
CA GLU A 357 -17.26 -2.33 6.58
C GLU A 357 -16.29 -3.51 6.64
N ARG A 358 -15.82 -3.97 5.47
CA ARG A 358 -14.86 -5.07 5.33
C ARG A 358 -13.46 -4.65 5.77
N PHE A 359 -13.06 -3.43 5.45
CA PHE A 359 -11.83 -2.84 5.98
C PHE A 359 -11.91 -2.69 7.51
N ALA A 360 -13.04 -2.21 8.03
CA ALA A 360 -13.24 -2.06 9.48
C ALA A 360 -13.18 -3.41 10.21
N SER A 361 -13.75 -4.50 9.66
CA SER A 361 -13.62 -5.83 10.28
C SER A 361 -12.21 -6.38 10.21
N ALA A 362 -11.50 -6.27 9.07
CA ALA A 362 -10.11 -6.70 8.94
C ALA A 362 -9.16 -5.92 9.87
N CYS A 363 -9.36 -4.61 10.01
CA CYS A 363 -8.56 -3.77 10.93
C CYS A 363 -8.78 -4.11 12.41
N LEU A 364 -9.94 -4.65 12.79
CA LEU A 364 -10.16 -5.15 14.16
C LEU A 364 -9.41 -6.45 14.44
N GLY A 365 -9.13 -7.26 13.41
CA GLY A 365 -8.30 -8.47 13.51
C GLY A 365 -6.80 -8.17 13.69
N LEU A 366 -6.33 -7.01 13.20
CA LEU A 366 -4.92 -6.59 13.35
C LEU A 366 -4.54 -6.27 14.79
N ALA A 367 -3.27 -6.54 15.13
CA ALA A 367 -2.61 -6.10 16.36
C ALA A 367 -2.60 -4.54 16.48
N PRO A 368 -2.50 -3.95 17.68
CA PRO A 368 -2.66 -2.50 17.88
C PRO A 368 -1.73 -1.62 17.01
N GLY A 369 -0.43 -1.92 16.98
CA GLY A 369 0.52 -1.18 16.14
C GLY A 369 0.29 -1.36 14.64
N ALA A 370 -0.13 -2.56 14.21
CA ALA A 370 -0.48 -2.82 12.81
C ALA A 370 -1.75 -2.06 12.41
N ARG A 371 -2.73 -1.95 13.32
CA ARG A 371 -3.94 -1.14 13.14
C ARG A 371 -3.62 0.36 13.03
N GLU A 372 -2.71 0.89 13.83
CA GLU A 372 -2.26 2.29 13.73
C GLU A 372 -1.68 2.59 12.35
N VAL A 373 -0.79 1.72 11.86
CA VAL A 373 -0.19 1.82 10.52
C VAL A 373 -1.26 1.70 9.43
N ALA A 374 -2.14 0.70 9.50
CA ALA A 374 -3.22 0.49 8.54
C ALA A 374 -4.15 1.72 8.46
N LEU A 375 -4.55 2.31 9.60
CA LEU A 375 -5.40 3.50 9.60
C LEU A 375 -4.67 4.74 9.07
N ARG A 376 -3.35 4.87 9.26
CA ARG A 376 -2.56 5.99 8.72
C ARG A 376 -2.56 6.02 7.20
N PHE A 377 -2.40 4.87 6.54
CA PHE A 377 -2.35 4.76 5.08
C PHE A 377 -3.71 4.50 4.41
N ALA A 378 -4.75 4.13 5.17
CA ALA A 378 -6.08 3.91 4.61
C ALA A 378 -6.75 5.21 4.11
N PRO A 379 -7.50 5.16 2.99
CA PRO A 379 -8.38 6.24 2.54
C PRO A 379 -9.34 6.72 3.64
N SER A 380 -9.71 8.00 3.58
CA SER A 380 -10.58 8.69 4.56
C SER A 380 -11.88 7.95 4.88
N ALA A 381 -12.56 7.43 3.85
CA ALA A 381 -13.83 6.72 3.99
C ALA A 381 -13.67 5.39 4.74
N LEU A 382 -12.59 4.64 4.47
CA LEU A 382 -12.29 3.40 5.19
C LEU A 382 -11.87 3.70 6.64
N ARG A 383 -11.03 4.73 6.81
CA ARG A 383 -10.54 5.19 8.11
C ARG A 383 -11.66 5.66 9.03
N SER A 384 -12.65 6.40 8.51
CA SER A 384 -13.77 6.90 9.32
C SER A 384 -14.66 5.77 9.83
N THR A 385 -15.04 4.81 8.97
CA THR A 385 -15.82 3.62 9.36
C THR A 385 -15.06 2.74 10.35
N ALA A 386 -13.74 2.53 10.15
CA ALA A 386 -12.92 1.76 11.08
C ALA A 386 -12.69 2.48 12.43
N LEU A 387 -12.67 3.82 12.46
CA LEU A 387 -12.64 4.57 13.72
C LEU A 387 -13.99 4.54 14.46
N GLN A 388 -15.12 4.43 13.74
CA GLN A 388 -16.45 4.28 14.33
C GLN A 388 -16.65 2.93 15.01
N SER A 389 -16.04 1.84 14.51
CA SER A 389 -16.11 0.52 15.16
C SER A 389 -15.23 0.40 16.41
N LEU A 390 -14.32 1.35 16.67
CA LEU A 390 -13.47 1.36 17.85
C LEU A 390 -14.15 2.04 19.05
N ASN A 391 -14.01 1.42 20.22
CA ASN A 391 -14.51 1.97 21.47
C ASN A 391 -13.71 3.21 21.91
N SER A 392 -14.21 3.95 22.91
CA SER A 392 -13.60 5.21 23.35
C SER A 392 -12.25 5.06 24.03
N ALA A 393 -11.88 3.86 24.52
CA ALA A 393 -10.56 3.58 25.07
C ALA A 393 -9.56 3.30 23.93
N GLN A 394 -9.91 2.42 23.00
CA GLN A 394 -9.10 2.09 21.82
C GLN A 394 -8.81 3.33 20.95
N ARG A 395 -9.78 4.23 20.77
CA ARG A 395 -9.55 5.50 20.05
C ARG A 395 -8.56 6.43 20.77
N ARG A 396 -8.55 6.43 22.11
CA ARG A 396 -7.58 7.21 22.90
C ARG A 396 -6.19 6.58 22.84
N GLU A 397 -6.10 5.26 22.93
CA GLU A 397 -4.85 4.51 22.80
C GLU A 397 -4.21 4.75 21.42
N LEU A 398 -4.98 4.60 20.35
CA LEU A 398 -4.54 4.87 18.98
C LEU A 398 -4.07 6.31 18.77
N ALA A 399 -4.78 7.30 19.33
CA ALA A 399 -4.35 8.70 19.27
C ALA A 399 -3.01 8.94 20.01
N LEU A 400 -2.79 8.23 21.13
CA LEU A 400 -1.52 8.28 21.87
C LEU A 400 -0.39 7.53 21.14
N GLY A 401 -0.68 6.41 20.47
CA GLY A 401 0.29 5.67 19.66
C GLY A 401 0.79 6.50 18.47
N LEU A 402 -0.14 7.06 17.68
CA LEU A 402 0.18 7.96 16.57
C LEU A 402 0.98 9.21 17.01
N ALA A 403 0.72 9.74 18.21
CA ALA A 403 1.49 10.86 18.77
C ALA A 403 2.89 10.46 19.25
N ARG A 404 3.12 9.19 19.62
CA ARG A 404 4.41 8.67 20.10
C ARG A 404 5.35 8.25 18.96
N GLN A 405 4.82 7.81 17.82
CA GLN A 405 5.60 7.33 16.67
C GLN A 405 5.19 8.05 15.37
N PRO A 406 5.61 9.31 15.17
CA PRO A 406 5.37 10.03 13.91
C PRO A 406 6.15 9.41 12.74
N GLU A 407 7.31 8.81 12.99
CA GLU A 407 8.13 8.10 12.01
C GLU A 407 7.80 6.61 12.00
N LEU A 408 7.62 6.04 10.81
CA LEU A 408 7.36 4.62 10.60
C LEU A 408 8.44 4.01 9.73
N SER A 409 8.97 2.85 10.13
CA SER A 409 9.89 2.10 9.27
C SER A 409 9.15 1.51 8.06
N THR A 410 9.70 1.74 6.86
CA THR A 410 9.18 1.20 5.59
C THR A 410 8.92 -0.30 5.69
N ARG A 411 9.87 -1.06 6.24
CA ARG A 411 9.77 -2.52 6.39
C ARG A 411 8.58 -2.95 7.25
N TYR A 412 8.27 -2.23 8.34
CA TYR A 412 7.10 -2.54 9.15
C TYR A 412 5.80 -2.20 8.41
N ALA A 413 5.77 -1.06 7.72
CA ALA A 413 4.59 -0.66 6.96
C ALA A 413 4.27 -1.61 5.79
N LEU A 414 5.29 -2.14 5.10
CA LEU A 414 5.13 -3.19 4.10
C LEU A 414 4.57 -4.49 4.72
N ALA A 415 5.13 -4.93 5.86
CA ALA A 415 4.64 -6.14 6.55
C ALA A 415 3.17 -6.01 7.00
N VAL A 416 2.77 -4.83 7.50
CA VAL A 416 1.37 -4.55 7.86
C VAL A 416 0.46 -4.53 6.61
N ALA A 417 0.94 -4.02 5.48
CA ALA A 417 0.18 -4.06 4.23
C ALA A 417 -0.10 -5.51 3.79
N ASP A 418 0.88 -6.40 3.89
CA ASP A 418 0.72 -7.82 3.57
C ASP A 418 -0.15 -8.57 4.60
N GLU A 419 0.00 -8.30 5.90
CA GLU A 419 -0.89 -8.83 6.95
C GLU A 419 -2.36 -8.44 6.69
N LEU A 420 -2.60 -7.18 6.33
CA LEU A 420 -3.94 -6.67 6.02
C LEU A 420 -4.50 -7.26 4.72
N ARG A 421 -3.68 -7.53 3.69
CA ARG A 421 -4.09 -8.26 2.47
C ARG A 421 -4.57 -9.67 2.82
N THR A 422 -3.82 -10.39 3.65
CA THR A 422 -4.19 -11.74 4.11
C THR A 422 -5.48 -11.71 4.92
N GLN A 423 -5.59 -10.81 5.91
CA GLN A 423 -6.82 -10.62 6.69
C GLN A 423 -8.04 -10.31 5.82
N LEU A 424 -7.90 -9.47 4.80
CA LEU A 424 -8.97 -9.21 3.85
C LEU A 424 -9.30 -10.44 3.00
N ALA A 425 -8.30 -11.17 2.51
CA ALA A 425 -8.52 -12.40 1.72
C ALA A 425 -9.28 -13.46 2.53
N GLU A 426 -8.90 -13.68 3.79
CA GLU A 426 -9.59 -14.55 4.74
C GLU A 426 -11.02 -14.06 5.04
N SER A 427 -11.22 -12.73 5.16
CA SER A 427 -12.55 -12.13 5.33
C SER A 427 -13.51 -12.37 4.15
N THR A 428 -13.00 -12.70 2.96
CA THR A 428 -13.84 -13.15 1.82
C THR A 428 -14.27 -14.60 1.97
N GLY A 429 -13.41 -15.44 2.53
CA GLY A 429 -13.66 -16.87 2.71
C GLY A 429 -14.69 -17.13 3.80
N GLY A 430 -14.48 -16.61 5.00
CA GLY A 430 -15.25 -17.01 6.19
C GLY A 430 -16.77 -16.91 6.04
N VAL A 431 -17.29 -15.75 5.59
CA VAL A 431 -18.74 -15.54 5.46
C VAL A 431 -19.33 -16.36 4.31
N SER A 432 -18.69 -16.38 3.13
CA SER A 432 -19.22 -17.10 1.96
C SER A 432 -19.12 -18.63 2.10
N GLN A 433 -18.10 -19.12 2.82
CA GLN A 433 -17.96 -20.51 3.20
C GLN A 433 -18.98 -20.91 4.28
N LEU A 434 -19.22 -20.04 5.27
CA LEU A 434 -20.26 -20.26 6.28
C LEU A 434 -21.66 -20.26 5.67
N GLU A 435 -21.96 -19.35 4.73
CA GLU A 435 -23.22 -19.36 3.96
C GLU A 435 -23.40 -20.66 3.16
N ARG A 436 -22.32 -21.18 2.55
CA ARG A 436 -22.37 -22.47 1.84
C ARG A 436 -22.66 -23.64 2.78
N VAL A 437 -21.95 -23.72 3.92
CA VAL A 437 -22.15 -24.76 4.92
C VAL A 437 -23.54 -24.66 5.57
N LEU A 438 -24.02 -23.45 5.87
CA LEU A 438 -25.38 -23.23 6.37
C LEU A 438 -26.44 -23.60 5.34
N GLY A 439 -26.19 -23.35 4.05
CA GLY A 439 -27.03 -23.84 2.95
C GLY A 439 -27.10 -25.37 2.92
N GLU A 440 -25.95 -26.05 2.99
CA GLU A 440 -25.86 -27.51 3.08
C GLU A 440 -26.59 -28.07 4.32
N VAL A 441 -26.53 -27.39 5.47
CA VAL A 441 -27.30 -27.76 6.66
C VAL A 441 -28.80 -27.55 6.44
N LEU A 442 -29.23 -26.38 5.94
CA LEU A 442 -30.64 -26.10 5.61
C LEU A 442 -31.22 -27.15 4.66
N ASP A 443 -30.42 -27.69 3.74
CA ASP A 443 -30.87 -28.72 2.82
C ASP A 443 -31.26 -30.05 3.50
N THR A 444 -30.67 -30.36 4.66
CA THR A 444 -31.01 -31.54 5.46
C THR A 444 -32.23 -31.35 6.35
N LEU A 445 -32.73 -30.11 6.48
CA LEU A 445 -33.80 -29.75 7.41
C LEU A 445 -35.17 -29.66 6.73
N SER A 446 -36.23 -29.89 7.53
CA SER A 446 -37.62 -29.63 7.14
C SER A 446 -37.85 -28.12 6.98
N MET A 447 -38.85 -27.71 6.19
CA MET A 447 -39.21 -26.28 6.03
C MET A 447 -39.41 -25.57 7.38
N ALA A 448 -40.07 -26.23 8.34
CA ALA A 448 -40.28 -25.67 9.68
C ALA A 448 -38.99 -25.49 10.48
N ASP A 449 -38.01 -26.38 10.30
CA ASP A 449 -36.72 -26.30 10.99
C ASP A 449 -35.73 -25.38 10.28
N GLN A 450 -35.84 -25.22 8.95
CA GLN A 450 -35.17 -24.16 8.19
C GLN A 450 -35.56 -22.78 8.73
N ASP A 451 -36.88 -22.50 8.86
CA ASP A 451 -37.38 -21.23 9.37
C ASP A 451 -36.96 -20.98 10.82
N ARG A 452 -36.99 -22.02 11.68
CA ARG A 452 -36.49 -21.94 13.06
C ARG A 452 -34.99 -21.64 13.13
N LEU A 453 -34.18 -22.22 12.24
CA LEU A 453 -32.74 -21.97 12.20
C LEU A 453 -32.46 -20.52 11.79
N VAL A 454 -33.11 -20.03 10.72
CA VAL A 454 -32.96 -18.65 10.26
C VAL A 454 -33.45 -17.66 11.32
N GLU A 455 -34.53 -17.95 12.04
CA GLU A 455 -35.02 -17.10 13.12
C GLU A 455 -34.09 -17.08 14.35
N ARG A 456 -33.49 -18.22 14.73
CA ARG A 456 -32.42 -18.24 15.75
C ARG A 456 -31.21 -17.41 15.33
N LEU A 457 -30.78 -17.50 14.07
CA LEU A 457 -29.69 -16.68 13.55
C LEU A 457 -30.00 -15.17 13.63
N ARG A 458 -31.27 -14.74 13.47
CA ARG A 458 -31.66 -13.34 13.73
C ARG A 458 -31.54 -12.99 15.21
N GLN A 459 -32.05 -13.85 16.10
CA GLN A 459 -32.04 -13.63 17.55
C GLN A 459 -30.61 -13.60 18.14
N GLU A 460 -29.68 -14.36 17.57
CA GLU A 460 -28.26 -14.36 17.93
C GLU A 460 -27.46 -13.20 17.29
N GLY A 461 -28.12 -12.26 16.61
CA GLY A 461 -27.50 -11.06 16.03
C GLY A 461 -26.86 -11.26 14.66
N SER A 462 -27.02 -12.42 14.03
CA SER A 462 -26.48 -12.75 12.70
C SER A 462 -27.44 -12.34 11.56
N GLU A 463 -28.06 -11.16 11.67
CA GLU A 463 -29.10 -10.66 10.76
C GLU A 463 -28.67 -10.68 9.28
N LYS A 464 -27.41 -10.31 8.98
CA LYS A 464 -26.88 -10.33 7.61
C LYS A 464 -26.88 -11.75 7.01
N LEU A 465 -26.42 -12.75 7.76
CA LEU A 465 -26.44 -14.16 7.36
C LEU A 465 -27.89 -14.66 7.24
N ALA A 466 -28.74 -14.35 8.23
CA ALA A 466 -30.16 -14.73 8.19
C ALA A 466 -30.94 -14.10 7.02
N SER A 467 -30.48 -12.94 6.50
CA SER A 467 -31.07 -12.29 5.32
C SER A 467 -30.58 -12.85 3.98
N SER A 468 -29.38 -13.44 3.96
CA SER A 468 -28.77 -13.99 2.74
C SER A 468 -29.17 -15.45 2.48
N LEU A 469 -29.56 -16.20 3.51
CA LEU A 469 -30.17 -17.52 3.41
C LEU A 469 -31.61 -17.43 2.88
N VAL A 470 -32.00 -18.39 2.05
CA VAL A 470 -33.33 -18.46 1.41
C VAL A 470 -33.90 -19.85 1.67
N THR A 471 -35.14 -19.91 2.16
CA THR A 471 -35.82 -21.13 2.63
C THR A 471 -37.03 -21.46 1.76
N GLU A 472 -37.58 -22.67 1.88
CA GLU A 472 -38.79 -23.05 1.12
C GLU A 472 -40.01 -22.17 1.46
N SER A 473 -40.10 -21.64 2.68
CA SER A 473 -41.13 -20.66 3.05
C SER A 473 -41.02 -19.33 2.27
N THR A 474 -39.86 -19.05 1.66
CA THR A 474 -39.72 -17.93 0.72
C THR A 474 -40.53 -18.18 -0.55
N LEU A 475 -40.63 -19.43 -1.02
CA LEU A 475 -41.46 -19.80 -2.18
C LEU A 475 -42.95 -19.62 -1.88
N VAL A 476 -43.39 -20.01 -0.69
CA VAL A 476 -44.78 -19.85 -0.22
C VAL A 476 -45.21 -18.38 -0.21
N ASN A 477 -44.30 -17.48 0.20
CA ASN A 477 -44.60 -16.06 0.38
C ASN A 477 -44.18 -15.15 -0.80
N ALA A 478 -43.50 -15.69 -1.82
CA ALA A 478 -43.04 -14.89 -2.96
C ALA A 478 -44.22 -14.45 -3.86
N PRO A 479 -44.18 -13.24 -4.45
CA PRO A 479 -45.18 -12.81 -5.42
C PRO A 479 -45.22 -13.75 -6.64
N VAL A 480 -46.43 -13.97 -7.18
CA VAL A 480 -46.66 -14.90 -8.30
C VAL A 480 -45.84 -14.52 -9.53
N GLU A 481 -45.63 -13.22 -9.75
CA GLU A 481 -44.85 -12.69 -10.88
C GLU A 481 -43.34 -12.94 -10.72
N VAL A 482 -42.86 -13.14 -9.49
CA VAL A 482 -41.47 -13.53 -9.18
C VAL A 482 -41.31 -15.03 -9.37
N LEU A 483 -42.24 -15.82 -8.83
CA LEU A 483 -42.27 -17.28 -8.97
C LEU A 483 -42.32 -17.69 -10.45
N GLY A 484 -43.27 -17.15 -11.22
CA GLY A 484 -43.39 -17.44 -12.66
C GLY A 484 -42.15 -17.05 -13.46
N ALA A 485 -41.53 -15.90 -13.14
CA ALA A 485 -40.30 -15.47 -13.80
C ALA A 485 -39.08 -16.36 -13.45
N ALA A 486 -38.98 -16.83 -12.21
CA ALA A 486 -37.94 -17.75 -11.78
C ALA A 486 -38.11 -19.15 -12.40
N LEU A 487 -39.34 -19.67 -12.42
CA LEU A 487 -39.67 -20.98 -13.01
C LEU A 487 -39.38 -21.00 -14.52
N LEU A 488 -39.64 -19.90 -15.24
CA LEU A 488 -39.32 -19.76 -16.67
C LEU A 488 -37.81 -19.70 -16.98
N ARG A 489 -36.94 -19.48 -15.99
CA ARG A 489 -35.48 -19.50 -16.15
C ARG A 489 -34.87 -20.89 -15.95
N LEU A 490 -35.65 -21.86 -15.45
CA LEU A 490 -35.19 -23.21 -15.17
C LEU A 490 -35.61 -24.19 -16.29
N PRO A 491 -34.77 -25.18 -16.64
CA PRO A 491 -35.18 -26.32 -17.45
C PRO A 491 -36.42 -27.01 -16.85
N ALA A 492 -37.43 -27.29 -17.68
CA ALA A 492 -38.66 -27.95 -17.24
C ALA A 492 -38.39 -29.26 -16.47
N ALA A 493 -37.38 -30.04 -16.87
CA ALA A 493 -36.95 -31.24 -16.18
C ALA A 493 -36.51 -31.00 -14.71
N GLN A 494 -35.83 -29.89 -14.40
CA GLN A 494 -35.44 -29.53 -13.03
C GLN A 494 -36.68 -29.10 -12.21
N VAL A 495 -37.58 -28.33 -12.84
CA VAL A 495 -38.84 -27.92 -12.21
C VAL A 495 -39.70 -29.15 -11.87
N VAL A 496 -39.83 -30.13 -12.76
CA VAL A 496 -40.52 -31.41 -12.49
C VAL A 496 -39.84 -32.18 -11.36
N THR A 497 -38.50 -32.27 -11.35
CA THR A 497 -37.75 -32.92 -10.26
C THR A 497 -38.07 -32.29 -8.91
N TYR A 498 -38.05 -30.96 -8.79
CA TYR A 498 -38.45 -30.27 -7.55
C TYR A 498 -39.93 -30.53 -7.21
N LEU A 499 -40.84 -30.29 -8.15
CA LEU A 499 -42.29 -30.45 -7.94
C LEU A 499 -42.67 -31.89 -7.55
N SER A 500 -41.92 -32.91 -7.98
CA SER A 500 -42.17 -34.31 -7.61
C SER A 500 -42.04 -34.57 -6.10
N GLY A 501 -41.06 -33.93 -5.44
CA GLY A 501 -40.79 -34.04 -4.00
C GLY A 501 -41.43 -32.95 -3.14
N ALA A 502 -41.86 -31.84 -3.73
CA ALA A 502 -42.49 -30.73 -3.01
C ALA A 502 -43.87 -31.10 -2.42
N GLU A 503 -44.21 -30.48 -1.28
CA GLU A 503 -45.53 -30.60 -0.64
C GLU A 503 -46.67 -30.21 -1.61
N GLY A 504 -47.80 -30.91 -1.56
CA GLY A 504 -48.91 -30.73 -2.51
C GLY A 504 -49.48 -29.30 -2.56
N SER A 505 -49.48 -28.60 -1.44
CA SER A 505 -49.89 -27.19 -1.31
C SER A 505 -48.97 -26.26 -2.13
N LEU A 506 -47.67 -26.34 -1.87
CA LEU A 506 -46.62 -25.57 -2.56
C LEU A 506 -46.51 -25.96 -4.05
N ARG A 507 -46.70 -27.24 -4.37
CA ARG A 507 -46.72 -27.77 -5.74
C ARG A 507 -47.80 -27.09 -6.59
N GLU A 508 -49.03 -27.04 -6.10
CA GLU A 508 -50.12 -26.37 -6.83
C GLU A 508 -49.91 -24.85 -6.88
N GLN A 509 -49.37 -24.22 -5.84
CA GLN A 509 -49.01 -22.79 -5.88
C GLN A 509 -48.00 -22.47 -7.01
N LEU A 510 -46.93 -23.26 -7.11
CA LEU A 510 -45.91 -23.09 -8.16
C LEU A 510 -46.46 -23.41 -9.56
N LEU A 511 -47.26 -24.46 -9.71
CA LEU A 511 -47.95 -24.76 -10.97
C LEU A 511 -48.90 -23.62 -11.37
N ASN A 512 -49.58 -22.97 -10.43
CA ASN A 512 -50.47 -21.84 -10.70
C ASN A 512 -49.72 -20.52 -10.96
N ALA A 513 -48.42 -20.44 -10.65
CA ALA A 513 -47.55 -19.33 -11.03
C ALA A 513 -46.97 -19.47 -12.46
N CYS A 514 -47.02 -20.66 -13.05
CA CYS A 514 -46.60 -20.90 -14.43
C CYS A 514 -47.63 -20.42 -15.47
N PRO A 515 -47.20 -19.97 -16.66
CA PRO A 515 -48.09 -19.81 -17.81
C PRO A 515 -48.79 -21.11 -18.18
N ALA A 516 -50.03 -21.04 -18.67
CA ALA A 516 -50.89 -22.20 -18.90
C ALA A 516 -50.31 -23.28 -19.84
N SER A 517 -49.42 -22.91 -20.77
CA SER A 517 -48.69 -23.87 -21.62
C SER A 517 -47.71 -24.71 -20.82
N LEU A 518 -46.78 -24.06 -20.12
CA LEU A 518 -45.80 -24.71 -19.24
C LEU A 518 -46.50 -25.49 -18.11
N GLN A 519 -47.58 -24.94 -17.55
CA GLN A 519 -48.35 -25.61 -16.50
C GLN A 519 -48.91 -26.96 -16.97
N ARG A 520 -49.35 -27.07 -18.22
CA ARG A 520 -49.81 -28.34 -18.80
C ARG A 520 -48.66 -29.32 -18.99
N GLU A 521 -47.58 -28.88 -19.62
CA GLU A 521 -46.36 -29.69 -19.84
C GLU A 521 -45.82 -30.26 -18.52
N LEU A 522 -45.70 -29.43 -17.48
CA LEU A 522 -45.26 -29.85 -16.15
C LEU A 522 -46.21 -30.87 -15.50
N ARG A 523 -47.54 -30.73 -15.66
CA ARG A 523 -48.51 -31.71 -15.14
C ARG A 523 -48.48 -33.03 -15.92
N GLU A 524 -48.27 -32.97 -17.24
CA GLU A 524 -48.10 -34.15 -18.10
C GLU A 524 -46.82 -34.91 -17.72
N GLU A 525 -45.67 -34.23 -17.56
CA GLU A 525 -44.41 -34.83 -17.08
C GLU A 525 -44.50 -35.37 -15.64
N LEU A 526 -45.16 -34.65 -14.72
CA LEU A 526 -45.38 -35.13 -13.33
C LEU A 526 -46.25 -36.38 -13.25
N GLY A 527 -47.12 -36.62 -14.23
CA GLY A 527 -47.88 -37.87 -14.36
C GLY A 527 -47.06 -39.04 -14.93
N MET A 528 -45.99 -38.74 -15.68
CA MET A 528 -45.15 -39.73 -16.35
C MET A 528 -43.91 -40.13 -15.53
N ARG A 529 -43.40 -39.26 -14.66
CA ARG A 529 -42.23 -39.53 -13.81
C ARG A 529 -42.60 -40.07 -12.44
N GLY A 530 -41.91 -41.14 -12.03
CA GLY A 530 -41.87 -41.58 -10.63
C GLY A 530 -41.05 -40.62 -9.76
N GLY A 531 -41.12 -40.80 -8.43
CA GLY A 531 -40.32 -40.01 -7.48
C GLY A 531 -38.81 -40.11 -7.73
N GLY A 532 -38.14 -38.96 -7.84
CA GLY A 532 -36.71 -38.87 -8.09
C GLY A 532 -35.84 -39.20 -6.87
N ARG A 533 -34.52 -39.17 -7.02
CA ARG A 533 -33.60 -39.35 -5.89
C ARG A 533 -33.62 -38.14 -4.95
N PRO A 534 -33.39 -38.30 -3.63
CA PRO A 534 -33.36 -37.18 -2.69
C PRO A 534 -32.28 -36.15 -3.07
N GLU A 535 -31.13 -36.60 -3.56
CA GLU A 535 -30.05 -35.72 -4.04
C GLU A 535 -30.50 -34.83 -5.21
N GLU A 536 -31.20 -35.41 -6.19
CA GLU A 536 -31.74 -34.71 -7.36
C GLU A 536 -32.78 -33.67 -6.95
N PHE A 537 -33.63 -33.99 -5.97
CA PHE A 537 -34.57 -33.05 -5.36
C PHE A 537 -33.85 -31.89 -4.65
N THR A 538 -32.81 -32.16 -3.84
CA THR A 538 -32.05 -31.08 -3.17
C THR A 538 -31.31 -30.18 -4.17
N GLY A 539 -30.77 -30.73 -5.26
CA GLY A 539 -30.17 -29.96 -6.35
C GLY A 539 -31.17 -29.02 -7.01
N ALA A 540 -32.31 -29.56 -7.45
CA ALA A 540 -33.38 -28.78 -8.07
C ALA A 540 -33.96 -27.71 -7.13
N ARG A 541 -34.05 -28.00 -5.82
CA ARG A 541 -34.44 -27.01 -4.81
C ARG A 541 -33.45 -25.85 -4.73
N ARG A 542 -32.14 -26.12 -4.68
CA ARG A 542 -31.09 -25.08 -4.63
C ARG A 542 -31.19 -24.14 -5.83
N GLU A 543 -31.33 -24.71 -7.03
CA GLU A 543 -31.44 -23.96 -8.28
C GLU A 543 -32.71 -23.08 -8.29
N LEU A 544 -33.86 -23.62 -7.84
CA LEU A 544 -35.11 -22.86 -7.73
C LEU A 544 -35.01 -21.71 -6.72
N LEU A 545 -34.50 -21.96 -5.51
CA LEU A 545 -34.33 -20.93 -4.48
C LEU A 545 -33.35 -19.85 -4.93
N ALA A 546 -32.28 -20.20 -5.65
CA ALA A 546 -31.34 -19.26 -6.24
C ALA A 546 -32.00 -18.39 -7.33
N CYS A 547 -32.76 -18.98 -8.26
CA CYS A 547 -33.49 -18.21 -9.28
C CYS A 547 -34.56 -17.28 -8.69
N VAL A 548 -35.28 -17.70 -7.64
CA VAL A 548 -36.23 -16.83 -6.93
C VAL A 548 -35.50 -15.69 -6.22
N LYS A 549 -34.37 -15.96 -5.55
CA LYS A 549 -33.51 -14.93 -4.94
C LYS A 549 -33.06 -13.88 -5.96
N ASP A 550 -32.57 -14.32 -7.12
CA ASP A 550 -32.16 -13.44 -8.22
C ASP A 550 -33.30 -12.53 -8.71
N GLU A 551 -34.49 -13.08 -8.92
CA GLU A 551 -35.65 -12.29 -9.37
C GLU A 551 -36.16 -11.33 -8.28
N MET A 552 -36.11 -11.71 -6.99
CA MET A 552 -36.41 -10.81 -5.88
C MET A 552 -35.41 -9.64 -5.84
N ILE A 553 -34.11 -9.92 -5.92
CA ILE A 553 -33.05 -8.90 -5.95
C ILE A 553 -33.21 -7.98 -7.16
N ARG A 554 -33.44 -8.53 -8.36
CA ARG A 554 -33.66 -7.75 -9.60
C ARG A 554 -34.83 -6.77 -9.46
N ARG A 555 -35.86 -7.12 -8.70
CA ARG A 555 -37.06 -6.28 -8.45
C ARG A 555 -36.99 -5.44 -7.17
N GLY A 556 -35.86 -5.45 -6.47
CA GLY A 556 -35.68 -4.69 -5.21
C GLY A 556 -36.48 -5.23 -4.02
N LEU A 557 -36.97 -6.47 -4.09
CA LEU A 557 -37.74 -7.11 -3.03
C LEU A 557 -36.83 -7.74 -1.98
N SER A 558 -37.12 -7.50 -0.71
CA SER A 558 -36.34 -8.04 0.42
C SER A 558 -36.84 -9.42 0.86
N THR A 559 -35.94 -10.39 0.98
CA THR A 559 -36.20 -11.73 1.55
C THR A 559 -36.82 -11.66 2.95
N SER A 560 -36.44 -10.66 3.74
CA SER A 560 -36.86 -10.54 5.15
C SER A 560 -38.31 -10.09 5.39
N GLN A 561 -39.00 -9.48 4.42
CA GLN A 561 -40.33 -8.89 4.69
C GLN A 561 -41.47 -9.91 4.73
N ASN A 562 -41.22 -11.13 4.26
CA ASN A 562 -42.25 -12.13 4.01
C ASN A 562 -42.61 -12.98 5.24
N GLY A 563 -41.66 -13.28 6.13
CA GLY A 563 -41.95 -14.03 7.37
C GLY A 563 -42.81 -13.25 8.37
N ALA A 564 -42.70 -11.91 8.39
CA ALA A 564 -43.37 -11.06 9.38
C ALA A 564 -44.89 -10.93 9.17
N ARG A 565 -45.43 -11.29 7.99
CA ARG A 565 -46.88 -11.22 7.72
C ARG A 565 -47.66 -12.41 8.27
N ALA A 566 -47.04 -13.57 8.44
CA ALA A 566 -47.69 -14.75 9.02
C ALA A 566 -47.89 -14.62 10.55
N GLY A 567 -47.05 -13.85 11.24
CA GLY A 567 -47.05 -13.72 12.71
C GLY A 567 -48.03 -12.70 13.30
N ARG A 568 -48.95 -12.11 12.51
CA ARG A 568 -49.95 -11.12 12.97
C ARG A 568 -51.41 -11.50 12.70
N ALA A 569 -51.66 -12.76 12.35
CA ALA A 569 -53.00 -13.31 12.15
C ALA A 569 -53.24 -14.51 13.08
N ASN A 570 -53.22 -14.25 14.39
CA ASN A 570 -53.87 -15.02 15.46
C ASN A 570 -53.95 -14.13 16.71
#